data_AF-A0A2T7ULK4-F1
#
_entry.id   AF-A0A2T7ULK4-F1
#
_cell.length_a   1.000
_cell.length_b   1.000
_cell.length_c   1.000
_cell.angle_alpha   90.00
_cell.angle_beta   90.00
_cell.angle_gamma   90.00
#
_symmetry.space_group_name_H-M   'P 1'
#
loop_
_entity.id
_entity.type
_entity.pdbx_description
1 polymer ?
#
loop_
_entity_poly.entity_id
_entity_poly.type
_entity_poly.pdbx_seq_one_letter_code
_entity_poly.pdbx_strand_id
1 'polypeptide(L)'
;MRPVILLMMLALGAAAPGLPTSRGGTLLAESPAPPLPYVLNINIRRGGFVARGVVPGAVLAALAAEGVQGPRRLEGPPAPDWDRAALAGVAGLRLLMVGQFELRDRLLSILGTARTPVEAEALRRAVLAVLPAGYEAHFTLAVADDLTPPAYRLTYAVETGVTLSGKLPVGIGAADVARALGIADLDDGSETALEGAPGTLAPAVAVLRDWLPRVETLDLSVTEAGSALTLGLGRGWEPEAVRAALAPALPGVTLTVDAVFARGERRLRALAGGVEVQSAGFWLPDVPGGPDCRTGAEAALPGALSPAPPGDPAGVNALAGALRSCLAAGEEVVLTSAPGLAALLRQRLPGAAINDGPGQGTPALVWSRP
;
A
#
# COMPACT_ATOMS: atom_id res chain seq x y z
N MET A 1 -25.37 -19.28 8.31
CA MET A 1 -26.77 -19.17 8.75
C MET A 1 -27.55 -18.43 7.66
N ARG A 2 -28.49 -19.10 7.00
CA ARG A 2 -29.37 -18.56 5.94
C ARG A 2 -30.81 -18.72 6.43
N PRO A 3 -31.72 -17.75 6.25
CA PRO A 3 -33.12 -17.97 6.56
C PRO A 3 -33.86 -18.58 5.37
N VAL A 4 -34.70 -19.56 5.69
CA VAL A 4 -35.66 -20.24 4.84
C VAL A 4 -36.97 -19.44 4.88
N ILE A 5 -37.57 -19.17 3.73
CA ILE A 5 -38.88 -18.54 3.58
C ILE A 5 -39.92 -19.66 3.49
N LEU A 6 -40.89 -19.68 4.42
CA LEU A 6 -42.03 -20.59 4.42
C LEU A 6 -43.24 -19.88 3.81
N LEU A 7 -43.76 -20.47 2.73
CA LEU A 7 -44.98 -20.10 2.02
C LEU A 7 -46.17 -20.80 2.70
N MET A 8 -47.27 -20.10 2.99
CA MET A 8 -48.53 -20.77 3.33
C MET A 8 -49.71 -20.06 2.65
N MET A 9 -50.40 -20.82 1.81
CA MET A 9 -51.61 -20.46 1.06
C MET A 9 -52.85 -21.07 1.71
N LEU A 10 -53.93 -20.28 1.69
CA LEU A 10 -55.37 -20.61 1.56
C LEU A 10 -56.08 -21.56 2.56
N ALA A 11 -57.24 -21.08 3.05
CA ALA A 11 -58.52 -21.73 2.76
C ALA A 11 -59.73 -20.78 2.95
N LEU A 12 -60.66 -20.86 1.99
CA LEU A 12 -62.01 -20.27 1.95
C LEU A 12 -62.99 -20.96 2.90
N GLY A 13 -64.08 -20.28 3.30
CA GLY A 13 -65.24 -20.95 3.90
C GLY A 13 -66.47 -20.08 4.20
N ALA A 14 -67.37 -20.01 3.20
CA ALA A 14 -68.85 -20.04 3.26
C ALA A 14 -69.70 -18.94 3.97
N ALA A 15 -70.92 -18.82 3.42
CA ALA A 15 -71.85 -17.69 3.48
C ALA A 15 -73.05 -17.89 4.44
N ALA A 16 -73.73 -16.79 4.79
CA ALA A 16 -75.15 -16.76 5.20
C ALA A 16 -75.78 -15.37 4.90
N PRO A 17 -77.08 -15.27 4.53
CA PRO A 17 -77.73 -14.02 4.12
C PRO A 17 -78.64 -13.42 5.20
N GLY A 18 -78.88 -12.10 5.14
CA GLY A 18 -79.92 -11.44 5.92
C GLY A 18 -79.82 -9.92 5.91
N LEU A 19 -80.63 -9.26 5.07
CA LEU A 19 -80.91 -7.81 5.12
C LEU A 19 -81.72 -7.48 6.40
N PRO A 20 -81.58 -6.27 6.96
CA PRO A 20 -82.51 -5.22 6.55
C PRO A 20 -81.89 -3.83 6.34
N THR A 21 -82.56 -3.08 5.49
CA THR A 21 -82.40 -1.66 5.15
C THR A 21 -82.33 -0.73 6.37
N SER A 22 -81.32 0.14 6.43
CA SER A 22 -81.47 1.43 7.11
C SER A 22 -80.58 2.52 6.49
N ARG A 23 -81.08 3.75 6.63
CA ARG A 23 -80.69 5.01 6.02
C ARG A 23 -79.28 5.49 6.40
N GLY A 24 -78.67 6.23 5.47
CA GLY A 24 -77.73 7.31 5.77
C GLY A 24 -76.28 6.84 5.92
N GLY A 25 -75.48 7.06 4.89
CA GLY A 25 -74.06 6.76 4.93
C GLY A 25 -73.36 7.37 3.75
N THR A 26 -72.85 8.58 3.95
CA THR A 26 -71.82 9.26 3.16
C THR A 26 -70.81 8.24 2.63
N LEU A 27 -70.76 8.05 1.30
CA LEU A 27 -69.65 7.33 0.69
C LEU A 27 -68.39 8.18 0.90
N LEU A 28 -67.62 7.72 1.87
CA LEU A 28 -66.25 8.09 2.16
C LEU A 28 -65.50 8.19 0.84
N ALA A 29 -65.00 9.38 0.53
CA ALA A 29 -63.94 9.54 -0.44
C ALA A 29 -62.84 8.55 -0.08
N GLU A 30 -62.39 7.76 -1.07
CA GLU A 30 -61.12 7.03 -0.96
C GLU A 30 -60.10 7.99 -0.38
N SER A 31 -59.65 7.68 0.85
CA SER A 31 -58.57 8.40 1.49
C SER A 31 -57.39 8.34 0.52
N PRO A 32 -56.96 9.45 -0.10
CA PRO A 32 -55.87 9.40 -1.05
C PRO A 32 -54.67 8.81 -0.31
N ALA A 33 -54.03 7.82 -0.93
CA ALA A 33 -52.75 7.31 -0.45
C ALA A 33 -51.88 8.53 -0.09
N PRO A 34 -51.22 8.54 1.09
CA PRO A 34 -50.39 9.67 1.48
C PRO A 34 -49.41 9.94 0.33
N PRO A 35 -49.24 11.20 -0.10
CA PRO A 35 -48.37 11.50 -1.23
C PRO A 35 -46.99 10.92 -0.92
N LEU A 36 -46.49 10.05 -1.80
CA LEU A 36 -45.13 9.55 -1.70
C LEU A 36 -44.20 10.75 -1.56
N PRO A 37 -43.23 10.73 -0.62
CA PRO A 37 -42.38 11.88 -0.40
C PRO A 37 -41.61 12.22 -1.68
N TYR A 38 -41.41 13.52 -1.92
CA TYR A 38 -40.49 13.95 -2.95
C TYR A 38 -39.08 13.52 -2.55
N VAL A 39 -38.44 12.75 -3.42
CA VAL A 39 -37.09 12.24 -3.21
C VAL A 39 -36.30 12.46 -4.49
N LEU A 40 -35.15 13.12 -4.36
CA LEU A 40 -34.20 13.31 -5.44
C LEU A 40 -32.85 12.78 -5.00
N ASN A 41 -32.33 11.86 -5.79
CA ASN A 41 -30.99 11.31 -5.65
C ASN A 41 -30.17 11.71 -6.87
N ILE A 42 -29.04 12.38 -6.68
CA ILE A 42 -28.13 12.76 -7.77
C ILE A 42 -26.75 12.25 -7.45
N ASN A 43 -26.12 11.59 -8.42
CA ASN A 43 -24.72 11.18 -8.36
C ASN A 43 -23.91 11.95 -9.41
N ILE A 44 -22.73 12.43 -9.05
CA ILE A 44 -21.75 12.97 -10.00
C ILE A 44 -20.65 11.94 -10.26
N ARG A 45 -20.43 11.60 -11.55
CA ARG A 45 -19.30 10.78 -11.99
C ARG A 45 -18.76 11.33 -13.30
N ARG A 46 -17.42 11.47 -13.40
CA ARG A 46 -16.72 11.96 -14.60
C ARG A 46 -17.30 13.28 -15.15
N GLY A 47 -17.71 14.19 -14.26
CA GLY A 47 -18.29 15.49 -14.63
C GLY A 47 -19.74 15.47 -15.11
N GLY A 48 -20.40 14.31 -15.17
CA GLY A 48 -21.81 14.17 -15.52
C GLY A 48 -22.69 13.85 -14.31
N PHE A 49 -23.93 14.33 -14.34
CA PHE A 49 -24.95 14.00 -13.34
C PHE A 49 -25.79 12.81 -13.78
N VAL A 50 -26.04 11.88 -12.86
CA VAL A 50 -27.04 10.83 -13.00
C VAL A 50 -28.04 11.00 -11.87
N ALA A 51 -29.28 11.32 -12.19
CA ALA A 51 -30.30 11.55 -11.20
C ALA A 51 -31.47 10.56 -11.28
N ARG A 52 -32.05 10.24 -10.13
CA ARG A 52 -33.19 9.36 -9.95
C ARG A 52 -34.12 9.92 -8.89
N GLY A 53 -35.39 9.53 -8.97
CA GLY A 53 -36.39 9.88 -7.97
C GLY A 53 -37.65 10.48 -8.56
N VAL A 54 -38.47 11.04 -7.67
CA VAL A 54 -39.72 11.73 -8.00
C VAL A 54 -39.64 13.16 -7.47
N VAL A 55 -39.82 14.13 -8.35
CA VAL A 55 -39.62 15.56 -8.06
C VAL A 55 -40.84 16.38 -8.48
N PRO A 56 -41.02 17.58 -7.89
CA PRO A 56 -42.09 18.48 -8.29
C PRO A 56 -41.93 18.93 -9.74
N GLY A 57 -43.03 19.07 -10.48
CA GLY A 57 -43.01 19.47 -11.88
C GLY A 57 -42.28 20.80 -12.14
N ALA A 58 -42.40 21.76 -11.22
CA ALA A 58 -41.76 23.08 -11.30
C ALA A 58 -40.22 23.03 -11.28
N VAL A 59 -39.63 21.96 -10.73
CA VAL A 59 -38.19 21.79 -10.57
C VAL A 59 -37.49 21.21 -11.79
N LEU A 60 -38.21 20.43 -12.61
CA LEU A 60 -37.60 19.64 -13.67
C LEU A 60 -36.84 20.51 -14.68
N ALA A 61 -37.38 21.69 -15.02
CA ALA A 61 -36.74 22.62 -15.93
C ALA A 61 -35.43 23.19 -15.36
N ALA A 62 -35.41 23.53 -14.05
CA ALA A 62 -34.23 24.05 -13.39
C ALA A 62 -33.12 22.97 -13.28
N LEU A 63 -33.48 21.73 -12.93
CA LEU A 63 -32.53 20.61 -12.93
C LEU A 63 -31.98 20.32 -14.33
N ALA A 64 -32.83 20.34 -15.36
CA ALA A 64 -32.39 20.13 -16.74
C ALA A 64 -31.42 21.23 -17.20
N ALA A 65 -31.63 22.49 -16.80
CA ALA A 65 -30.70 23.59 -17.08
C ALA A 65 -29.32 23.39 -16.43
N GLU A 66 -29.27 22.69 -15.29
CA GLU A 66 -28.02 22.26 -14.64
C GLU A 66 -27.40 20.99 -15.26
N GLY A 67 -27.99 20.45 -16.33
CA GLY A 67 -27.53 19.21 -16.97
C GLY A 67 -27.94 17.94 -16.21
N VAL A 68 -28.84 18.05 -15.23
CA VAL A 68 -29.38 16.91 -14.48
C VAL A 68 -30.56 16.31 -15.23
N GLN A 69 -30.45 15.03 -15.61
CA GLN A 69 -31.52 14.29 -16.30
C GLN A 69 -31.90 13.03 -15.52
N GLY A 70 -33.12 12.53 -15.75
CA GLY A 70 -33.60 11.26 -15.19
C GLY A 70 -34.69 11.31 -14.09
N PRO A 71 -34.85 12.38 -13.29
CA PRO A 71 -35.94 12.45 -12.32
C PRO A 71 -37.31 12.41 -13.00
N ARG A 72 -38.28 11.73 -12.37
CA ARG A 72 -39.67 11.67 -12.84
C ARG A 72 -40.50 12.75 -12.17
N ARG A 73 -41.47 13.29 -12.90
CA ARG A 73 -42.46 14.22 -12.37
C ARG A 73 -43.44 13.51 -11.43
N LEU A 74 -43.76 14.13 -10.31
CA LEU A 74 -44.92 13.79 -9.48
C LEU A 74 -45.77 15.06 -9.28
N GLU A 75 -47.10 14.91 -9.37
CA GLU A 75 -48.05 15.98 -9.12
C GLU A 75 -48.35 16.10 -7.61
N GLY A 76 -48.46 17.34 -7.14
CA GLY A 76 -48.77 17.65 -5.75
C GLY A 76 -47.94 18.84 -5.24
N PRO A 77 -48.35 19.50 -4.16
CA PRO A 77 -47.57 20.59 -3.59
C PRO A 77 -46.32 20.04 -2.89
N PRO A 78 -45.09 20.46 -3.25
CA PRO A 78 -43.92 20.18 -2.45
C PRO A 78 -43.91 21.00 -1.15
N ALA A 79 -42.96 20.68 -0.28
CA ALA A 79 -42.56 21.62 0.76
C ALA A 79 -42.14 22.96 0.10
N PRO A 80 -42.34 24.11 0.78
CA PRO A 80 -41.85 25.40 0.29
C PRO A 80 -40.35 25.35 -0.03
N ASP A 81 -39.93 26.06 -1.09
CA ASP A 81 -38.53 26.22 -1.51
C ASP A 81 -37.75 24.93 -1.82
N TRP A 82 -38.46 23.83 -2.11
CA TRP A 82 -37.84 22.53 -2.41
C TRP A 82 -36.92 22.59 -3.65
N ASP A 83 -37.27 23.42 -4.62
CA ASP A 83 -36.45 23.74 -5.79
C ASP A 83 -35.10 24.35 -5.44
N ARG A 84 -35.11 25.33 -4.54
CA ARG A 84 -33.90 25.98 -4.05
C ARG A 84 -33.02 25.01 -3.26
N ALA A 85 -33.61 24.12 -2.45
CA ALA A 85 -32.88 23.06 -1.76
C ALA A 85 -32.25 22.04 -2.74
N ALA A 86 -32.97 21.66 -3.80
CA ALA A 86 -32.46 20.75 -4.82
C ALA A 86 -31.27 21.36 -5.59
N LEU A 87 -31.37 22.64 -5.98
CA LEU A 87 -30.29 23.36 -6.66
C LEU A 87 -29.08 23.59 -5.74
N ALA A 88 -29.30 23.79 -4.44
CA ALA A 88 -28.21 23.83 -3.45
C ALA A 88 -27.41 22.53 -3.44
N GLY A 89 -28.09 21.38 -3.46
CA GLY A 89 -27.45 20.07 -3.55
C GLY A 89 -26.64 19.89 -4.85
N VAL A 90 -27.19 20.32 -5.99
CA VAL A 90 -26.49 20.27 -7.29
C VAL A 90 -25.23 21.14 -7.29
N ALA A 91 -25.32 22.37 -6.80
CA ALA A 91 -24.18 23.27 -6.67
C ALA A 91 -23.09 22.69 -5.76
N GLY A 92 -23.50 22.05 -4.65
CA GLY A 92 -22.57 21.34 -3.76
C GLY A 92 -21.84 20.19 -4.46
N LEU A 93 -22.54 19.36 -5.23
CA LEU A 93 -21.91 18.23 -5.95
C LEU A 93 -20.85 18.66 -6.95
N ARG A 94 -20.98 19.84 -7.57
CA ARG A 94 -19.98 20.34 -8.54
C ARG A 94 -18.60 20.57 -7.91
N LEU A 95 -18.53 20.69 -6.59
CA LEU A 95 -17.29 20.89 -5.83
C LEU A 95 -16.65 19.57 -5.39
N LEU A 96 -17.29 18.43 -5.63
CA LEU A 96 -16.76 17.10 -5.30
C LEU A 96 -16.09 16.45 -6.52
N MET A 97 -15.02 15.69 -6.28
CA MET A 97 -14.41 14.85 -7.31
C MET A 97 -15.35 13.72 -7.71
N VAL A 98 -15.96 13.10 -6.70
CA VAL A 98 -17.02 12.09 -6.80
C VAL A 98 -17.98 12.29 -5.64
N GLY A 99 -19.28 12.11 -5.86
CA GLY A 99 -20.24 12.27 -4.78
C GLY A 99 -21.68 12.04 -5.19
N GLN A 100 -22.54 12.09 -4.19
CA GLN A 100 -23.98 11.99 -4.33
C GLN A 100 -24.69 12.86 -3.30
N PHE A 101 -25.90 13.31 -3.63
CA PHE A 101 -26.82 13.81 -2.62
C PHE A 101 -28.18 13.15 -2.72
N GLU A 102 -28.85 13.04 -1.58
CA GLU A 102 -30.28 12.77 -1.46
C GLU A 102 -30.96 14.00 -0.87
N LEU A 103 -32.03 14.48 -1.51
CA LEU A 103 -33.00 15.40 -0.92
C LEU A 103 -34.30 14.64 -0.71
N ARG A 104 -34.69 14.48 0.56
CA ARG A 104 -35.94 13.85 0.97
C ARG A 104 -36.66 14.79 1.92
N ASP A 105 -37.89 15.15 1.57
CA ASP A 105 -38.69 16.12 2.32
C ASP A 105 -37.93 17.43 2.54
N ARG A 106 -37.37 17.65 3.73
CA ARG A 106 -36.55 18.83 4.08
C ARG A 106 -35.11 18.50 4.49
N LEU A 107 -34.68 17.25 4.31
CA LEU A 107 -33.33 16.81 4.64
C LEU A 107 -32.50 16.64 3.36
N LEU A 108 -31.42 17.40 3.25
CA LEU A 108 -30.39 17.26 2.22
C LEU A 108 -29.20 16.50 2.80
N SER A 109 -28.91 15.31 2.28
CA SER A 109 -27.74 14.52 2.67
C SER A 109 -26.73 14.48 1.53
N ILE A 110 -25.50 14.94 1.75
CA ILE A 110 -24.41 14.94 0.75
C ILE A 110 -23.30 14.00 1.21
N LEU A 111 -22.93 13.05 0.36
CA LEU A 111 -21.84 12.09 0.57
C LEU A 111 -20.84 12.20 -0.60
N GLY A 112 -19.54 12.23 -0.31
CA GLY A 112 -18.54 12.10 -1.38
C GLY A 112 -17.13 12.46 -0.97
N THR A 113 -16.28 12.65 -1.98
CA THR A 113 -14.85 12.97 -1.82
C THR A 113 -14.56 14.33 -2.42
N ALA A 114 -14.15 15.27 -1.57
CA ALA A 114 -13.61 16.56 -1.99
C ALA A 114 -12.12 16.44 -2.30
N ARG A 115 -11.58 17.41 -3.04
CA ARG A 115 -10.15 17.44 -3.36
C ARG A 115 -9.31 17.67 -2.10
N THR A 116 -9.60 18.73 -1.34
CA THR A 116 -8.94 19.06 -0.08
C THR A 116 -9.96 19.46 1.00
N PRO A 117 -9.54 19.64 2.28
CA PRO A 117 -10.40 20.19 3.32
C PRO A 117 -10.96 21.58 2.98
N VAL A 118 -10.24 22.38 2.18
CA VAL A 118 -10.68 23.73 1.79
C VAL A 118 -11.90 23.66 0.88
N GLU A 119 -11.90 22.78 -0.13
CA GLU A 119 -13.08 22.60 -0.99
C GLU A 119 -14.23 21.93 -0.25
N ALA A 120 -13.95 20.97 0.64
CA ALA A 120 -14.98 20.35 1.47
C ALA A 120 -15.72 21.41 2.30
N GLU A 121 -14.99 22.37 2.88
CA GLU A 121 -15.58 23.43 3.67
C GLU A 121 -16.24 24.53 2.81
N ALA A 122 -15.65 24.84 1.65
CA ALA A 122 -16.28 25.74 0.68
C ALA A 122 -17.64 25.19 0.22
N LEU A 123 -17.75 23.88 0.00
CA LEU A 123 -19.01 23.20 -0.30
C LEU A 123 -20.02 23.38 0.84
N ARG A 124 -19.65 23.08 2.09
CA ARG A 124 -20.56 23.23 3.24
C ARG A 124 -21.09 24.65 3.32
N ARG A 125 -20.22 25.65 3.24
CA ARG A 125 -20.62 27.07 3.27
C ARG A 125 -21.53 27.43 2.10
N ALA A 126 -21.19 27.00 0.88
CA ALA A 126 -21.99 27.31 -0.30
C ALA A 126 -23.40 26.73 -0.20
N VAL A 127 -23.53 25.46 0.24
CA VAL A 127 -24.83 24.81 0.43
C VAL A 127 -25.64 25.49 1.51
N LEU A 128 -25.04 25.71 2.70
CA LEU A 128 -25.74 26.31 3.85
C LEU A 128 -26.16 27.77 3.59
N ALA A 129 -25.40 28.52 2.81
CA ALA A 129 -25.73 29.93 2.49
C ALA A 129 -27.00 30.08 1.65
N VAL A 130 -27.35 29.06 0.85
CA VAL A 130 -28.51 29.10 -0.04
C VAL A 130 -29.64 28.16 0.40
N LEU A 131 -29.40 27.30 1.38
CA LEU A 131 -30.38 26.35 1.90
C LEU A 131 -31.57 27.11 2.53
N PRO A 132 -32.82 26.78 2.15
CA PRO A 132 -33.99 27.47 2.68
C PRO A 132 -34.19 27.23 4.18
N ALA A 133 -34.83 28.18 4.86
CA ALA A 133 -35.17 28.04 6.28
C ALA A 133 -36.06 26.80 6.52
N GLY A 134 -35.76 26.05 7.58
CA GLY A 134 -36.49 24.82 7.93
C GLY A 134 -36.05 23.57 7.16
N TYR A 135 -35.00 23.67 6.32
CA TYR A 135 -34.27 22.53 5.78
C TYR A 135 -33.03 22.24 6.61
N GLU A 136 -32.64 20.96 6.65
CA GLU A 136 -31.43 20.48 7.30
C GLU A 136 -30.46 19.92 6.25
N ALA A 137 -29.16 20.10 6.48
CA ALA A 137 -28.12 19.55 5.61
C ALA A 137 -27.13 18.69 6.40
N HIS A 138 -26.96 17.44 5.98
CA HIS A 138 -26.01 16.49 6.53
C HIS A 138 -24.89 16.24 5.51
N PHE A 139 -23.64 16.24 5.99
CA PHE A 139 -22.46 16.08 5.14
C PHE A 139 -21.60 14.92 5.62
N THR A 140 -21.29 13.98 4.74
CA THR A 140 -20.30 12.93 4.95
C THR A 140 -19.26 13.06 3.85
N LEU A 141 -18.18 13.80 4.14
CA LEU A 141 -17.17 14.15 3.14
C LEU A 141 -15.82 13.54 3.52
N ALA A 142 -15.24 12.76 2.61
CA ALA A 142 -13.83 12.40 2.62
C ALA A 142 -13.02 13.46 1.84
N VAL A 143 -11.71 13.49 2.06
CA VAL A 143 -10.78 14.34 1.29
C VAL A 143 -9.75 13.44 0.60
N ALA A 144 -9.39 13.79 -0.64
CA ALA A 144 -8.38 13.06 -1.41
C ALA A 144 -6.95 13.48 -1.04
N ASP A 145 -6.79 14.74 -0.62
CA ASP A 145 -5.54 15.28 -0.09
C ASP A 145 -5.87 16.04 1.21
N ASP A 146 -5.24 15.66 2.31
CA ASP A 146 -5.43 16.27 3.63
C ASP A 146 -4.61 17.56 3.87
N LEU A 147 -3.85 18.00 2.85
CA LEU A 147 -2.91 19.11 2.87
C LEU A 147 -1.76 18.95 3.88
N THR A 148 -1.54 17.76 4.43
CA THR A 148 -0.34 17.50 5.22
C THR A 148 0.90 17.46 4.31
N PRO A 149 2.07 17.94 4.79
CA PRO A 149 3.30 17.84 4.02
C PRO A 149 3.63 16.39 3.64
N PRO A 150 4.26 16.15 2.48
CA PRO A 150 4.75 14.83 2.13
C PRO A 150 5.66 14.25 3.20
N ALA A 151 5.34 13.05 3.66
CA ALA A 151 6.12 12.30 4.62
C ALA A 151 5.91 10.81 4.32
N TYR A 152 6.99 10.12 3.94
CA TYR A 152 6.92 8.73 3.51
C TYR A 152 8.02 7.89 4.14
N ARG A 153 7.76 6.59 4.22
CA ARG A 153 8.70 5.60 4.74
C ARG A 153 8.90 4.48 3.73
N LEU A 154 10.16 4.14 3.52
CA LEU A 154 10.62 2.98 2.79
C LEU A 154 11.20 1.98 3.78
N THR A 155 10.59 0.81 3.90
CA THR A 155 11.15 -0.31 4.66
C THR A 155 11.58 -1.42 3.74
N TYR A 156 12.61 -2.14 4.12
CA TYR A 156 13.03 -3.36 3.46
C TYR A 156 13.45 -4.40 4.49
N ALA A 157 13.07 -5.63 4.22
CA ALA A 157 13.66 -6.80 4.84
C ALA A 157 13.96 -7.83 3.76
N VAL A 158 15.07 -8.53 3.89
CA VAL A 158 15.55 -9.48 2.87
C VAL A 158 14.53 -10.54 2.46
N GLU A 159 13.64 -10.94 3.37
CA GLU A 159 12.63 -11.98 3.13
C GLU A 159 11.33 -11.45 2.50
N THR A 160 10.96 -10.20 2.77
CA THR A 160 9.67 -9.63 2.35
C THR A 160 9.80 -8.61 1.22
N GLY A 161 11.01 -8.14 0.93
CA GLY A 161 11.24 -7.11 -0.08
C GLY A 161 10.98 -5.71 0.47
N VAL A 162 10.68 -4.78 -0.44
CA VAL A 162 10.53 -3.34 -0.15
C VAL A 162 9.05 -3.01 0.03
N THR A 163 8.74 -2.24 1.08
CA THR A 163 7.41 -1.65 1.30
C THR A 163 7.53 -0.14 1.32
N LEU A 164 6.58 0.55 0.69
CA LEU A 164 6.48 2.00 0.67
C LEU A 164 5.15 2.42 1.32
N SER A 165 5.22 3.42 2.19
CA SER A 165 4.03 3.92 2.91
C SER A 165 4.12 5.42 3.17
N GLY A 166 2.98 6.02 3.51
CA GLY A 166 2.87 7.45 3.78
C GLY A 166 2.60 8.27 2.52
N LYS A 167 2.84 9.58 2.57
CA LYS A 167 2.48 10.53 1.53
C LYS A 167 3.71 10.94 0.70
N LEU A 168 3.67 10.60 -0.59
CA LEU A 168 4.66 10.99 -1.57
C LEU A 168 4.42 12.43 -2.06
N PRO A 169 5.49 13.13 -2.50
CA PRO A 169 5.34 14.45 -3.09
C PRO A 169 4.55 14.45 -4.40
N VAL A 170 4.06 15.63 -4.79
CA VAL A 170 3.32 15.82 -6.04
C VAL A 170 4.17 15.35 -7.24
N GLY A 171 3.58 14.51 -8.08
CA GLY A 171 4.21 14.01 -9.30
C GLY A 171 5.16 12.83 -9.09
N ILE A 172 5.29 12.32 -7.86
CA ILE A 172 6.08 11.13 -7.54
C ILE A 172 5.15 9.99 -7.16
N GLY A 173 5.19 8.90 -7.94
CA GLY A 173 4.47 7.67 -7.63
C GLY A 173 5.40 6.55 -7.16
N ALA A 174 4.81 5.46 -6.64
CA ALA A 174 5.56 4.27 -6.23
C ALA A 174 6.43 3.68 -7.36
N ALA A 175 5.96 3.72 -8.61
CA ALA A 175 6.73 3.27 -9.77
C ALA A 175 8.02 4.09 -9.98
N ASP A 176 8.03 5.37 -9.61
CA ASP A 176 9.24 6.20 -9.68
C ASP A 176 10.24 5.82 -8.59
N VAL A 177 9.73 5.51 -7.39
CA VAL A 177 10.53 5.00 -6.28
C VAL A 177 11.15 3.64 -6.63
N ALA A 178 10.36 2.69 -7.12
CA ALA A 178 10.85 1.37 -7.55
C ALA A 178 11.94 1.50 -8.63
N ARG A 179 11.73 2.37 -9.62
CA ARG A 179 12.72 2.66 -10.66
C ARG A 179 14.00 3.26 -10.09
N ALA A 180 13.90 4.19 -9.13
CA ALA A 180 15.07 4.75 -8.47
C ALA A 180 15.86 3.68 -7.71
N LEU A 181 15.17 2.79 -6.99
CA LEU A 181 15.76 1.65 -6.29
C LEU A 181 16.30 0.56 -7.23
N GLY A 182 15.92 0.57 -8.52
CA GLY A 182 16.36 -0.45 -9.48
C GLY A 182 15.65 -1.80 -9.29
N ILE A 183 14.44 -1.80 -8.73
CA ILE A 183 13.64 -3.00 -8.47
C ILE A 183 12.42 -3.03 -9.41
N ALA A 184 11.88 -4.23 -9.64
CA ALA A 184 10.74 -4.41 -10.54
C ALA A 184 9.43 -3.90 -9.92
N ASP A 185 9.23 -4.17 -8.64
CA ASP A 185 8.02 -3.80 -7.91
C ASP A 185 8.32 -3.63 -6.41
N LEU A 186 7.39 -3.02 -5.69
CA LEU A 186 7.39 -2.88 -4.24
C LEU A 186 5.96 -3.01 -3.71
N ASP A 187 5.83 -3.33 -2.41
CA ASP A 187 4.52 -3.32 -1.74
C ASP A 187 4.11 -1.86 -1.45
N ASP A 188 3.13 -1.36 -2.19
CA ASP A 188 2.72 0.06 -2.18
C ASP A 188 1.49 0.29 -1.30
N GLY A 189 1.71 0.91 -0.14
CA GLY A 189 0.69 1.48 0.73
C GLY A 189 0.77 3.01 0.83
N SER A 190 1.33 3.67 -0.19
CA SER A 190 1.50 5.12 -0.20
C SER A 190 0.35 5.87 -0.87
N GLU A 191 0.22 7.14 -0.51
CA GLU A 191 -0.65 8.12 -1.16
C GLU A 191 0.21 9.17 -1.86
N THR A 192 -0.29 9.79 -2.93
CA THR A 192 0.41 10.87 -3.62
C THR A 192 -0.26 12.20 -3.34
N ALA A 193 0.51 13.21 -2.94
CA ALA A 193 0.02 14.58 -2.80
C ALA A 193 -0.56 15.07 -4.14
N LEU A 194 -1.74 15.70 -4.06
CA LEU A 194 -2.43 16.32 -5.19
C LEU A 194 -2.13 17.81 -5.28
N GLU A 195 -1.81 18.45 -4.15
CA GLU A 195 -1.51 19.87 -4.03
C GLU A 195 -0.08 20.12 -3.53
N GLY A 196 0.48 21.27 -3.92
CA GLY A 196 1.83 21.70 -3.54
C GLY A 196 2.81 21.75 -4.71
N ALA A 197 4.06 22.09 -4.40
CA ALA A 197 5.12 22.10 -5.41
C ALA A 197 5.44 20.67 -5.87
N PRO A 198 5.77 20.46 -7.16
CA PRO A 198 6.33 19.19 -7.62
C PRO A 198 7.53 18.82 -6.76
N GLY A 199 7.50 17.62 -6.18
CA GLY A 199 8.60 17.18 -5.35
C GLY A 199 9.64 16.40 -6.12
N THR A 200 10.74 16.11 -5.44
CA THR A 200 11.77 15.19 -5.90
C THR A 200 11.91 14.07 -4.89
N LEU A 201 12.30 12.88 -5.36
CA LEU A 201 12.70 11.82 -4.45
C LEU A 201 13.89 12.26 -3.59
N ALA A 202 13.91 11.82 -2.33
CA ALA A 202 15.06 12.05 -1.47
C ALA A 202 16.34 11.48 -2.12
N PRO A 203 17.47 12.21 -2.14
CA PRO A 203 18.73 11.74 -2.72
C PRO A 203 19.19 10.39 -2.17
N ALA A 204 18.85 10.11 -0.90
CA ALA A 204 19.11 8.83 -0.26
C ALA A 204 18.59 7.64 -1.08
N VAL A 205 17.41 7.73 -1.70
CA VAL A 205 16.79 6.65 -2.47
C VAL A 205 17.70 6.15 -3.59
N ALA A 206 18.43 7.04 -4.28
CA ALA A 206 19.33 6.65 -5.35
C ALA A 206 20.54 5.85 -4.83
N VAL A 207 21.08 6.23 -3.66
CA VAL A 207 22.19 5.52 -3.01
C VAL A 207 21.78 4.11 -2.59
N LEU A 208 20.52 3.91 -2.20
CA LEU A 208 20.03 2.62 -1.70
C LEU A 208 20.04 1.50 -2.75
N ARG A 209 19.98 1.82 -4.04
CA ARG A 209 19.99 0.83 -5.12
C ARG A 209 21.13 -0.19 -4.97
N ASP A 210 22.34 0.28 -4.71
CA ASP A 210 23.53 -0.57 -4.62
C ASP A 210 23.63 -1.30 -3.27
N TRP A 211 22.87 -0.85 -2.27
CA TRP A 211 22.91 -1.36 -0.90
C TRP A 211 21.79 -2.34 -0.57
N LEU A 212 20.63 -2.24 -1.21
CA LEU A 212 19.50 -3.16 -0.99
C LEU A 212 19.91 -4.64 -1.09
N PRO A 213 20.75 -5.08 -2.06
CA PRO A 213 21.18 -6.48 -2.14
C PRO A 213 22.19 -6.89 -1.06
N ARG A 214 22.67 -5.99 -0.21
CA ARG A 214 23.78 -6.20 0.73
C ARG A 214 23.36 -6.13 2.20
N VAL A 215 22.26 -5.45 2.48
CA VAL A 215 21.72 -5.27 3.82
C VAL A 215 20.65 -6.31 4.15
N GLU A 216 20.43 -6.53 5.44
CA GLU A 216 19.37 -7.41 5.97
C GLU A 216 18.06 -6.67 6.13
N THR A 217 18.13 -5.44 6.65
CA THR A 217 16.99 -4.55 6.80
C THR A 217 17.37 -3.12 6.43
N LEU A 218 16.36 -2.33 6.08
CA LEU A 218 16.49 -0.90 5.87
C LEU A 218 15.20 -0.20 6.30
N ASP A 219 15.33 0.96 6.93
CA ASP A 219 14.24 1.88 7.21
C ASP A 219 14.70 3.30 6.84
N LEU A 220 14.13 3.84 5.77
CA LEU A 220 14.28 5.23 5.38
C LEU A 220 12.99 5.97 5.67
N SER A 221 13.04 6.92 6.59
CA SER A 221 11.95 7.85 6.87
C SER A 221 12.29 9.23 6.30
N VAL A 222 11.40 9.78 5.48
CA VAL A 222 11.53 11.12 4.89
C VAL A 222 10.38 11.97 5.39
N THR A 223 10.72 13.13 5.96
CA THR A 223 9.77 14.09 6.52
C THR A 223 10.17 15.50 6.11
N GLU A 224 9.33 16.49 6.41
CA GLU A 224 9.67 17.91 6.20
C GLU A 224 10.94 18.33 6.97
N ALA A 225 11.19 17.75 8.15
CA ALA A 225 12.36 18.05 8.97
C ALA A 225 13.67 17.45 8.42
N GLY A 226 13.59 16.51 7.49
CA GLY A 226 14.74 15.82 6.92
C GLY A 226 14.52 14.32 6.77
N SER A 227 15.62 13.61 6.45
CA SER A 227 15.63 12.17 6.23
C SER A 227 16.42 11.45 7.31
N ALA A 228 15.95 10.29 7.73
CA ALA A 228 16.66 9.37 8.62
C ALA A 228 16.71 7.98 7.97
N LEU A 229 17.90 7.38 7.95
CA LEU A 229 18.15 6.06 7.36
C LEU A 229 18.77 5.15 8.41
N THR A 230 18.13 4.01 8.65
CA THR A 230 18.68 2.90 9.44
C THR A 230 18.96 1.73 8.53
N LEU A 231 20.17 1.17 8.61
CA LEU A 231 20.57 -0.04 7.90
C LEU A 231 20.86 -1.16 8.90
N GLY A 232 20.25 -2.32 8.69
CA GLY A 232 20.57 -3.54 9.41
C GLY A 232 21.52 -4.41 8.61
N LEU A 233 22.67 -4.75 9.18
CA LEU A 233 23.70 -5.56 8.54
C LEU A 233 23.76 -6.96 9.14
N GLY A 234 23.96 -7.96 8.29
CA GLY A 234 24.13 -9.34 8.71
C GLY A 234 25.49 -9.55 9.39
N ARG A 235 25.68 -10.75 9.96
CA ARG A 235 26.94 -11.13 10.58
C ARG A 235 28.11 -11.07 9.58
N GLY A 236 29.24 -10.52 10.02
CA GLY A 236 30.47 -10.41 9.24
C GLY A 236 30.71 -9.02 8.64
N TRP A 237 29.73 -8.13 8.73
CA TRP A 237 29.90 -6.70 8.46
C TRP A 237 30.43 -5.96 9.69
N GLU A 238 31.16 -4.87 9.42
CA GLU A 238 31.61 -3.89 10.42
C GLU A 238 30.76 -2.60 10.32
N PRO A 239 29.76 -2.39 11.20
CA PRO A 239 28.80 -1.30 11.09
C PRO A 239 29.43 0.09 10.97
N GLU A 240 30.48 0.36 11.76
CA GLU A 240 31.18 1.63 11.76
C GLU A 240 31.90 1.90 10.44
N ALA A 241 32.48 0.86 9.82
CA ALA A 241 33.16 0.98 8.54
C ALA A 241 32.14 1.26 7.41
N VAL A 242 30.99 0.57 7.44
CA VAL A 242 29.89 0.82 6.50
C VAL A 242 29.33 2.22 6.67
N ARG A 243 29.09 2.66 7.90
CA ARG A 243 28.61 4.01 8.20
C ARG A 243 29.58 5.07 7.67
N ALA A 244 30.89 4.88 7.90
CA ALA A 244 31.92 5.79 7.40
C ALA A 244 31.98 5.85 5.87
N ALA A 245 31.76 4.72 5.18
CA ALA A 245 31.72 4.64 3.73
C ALA A 245 30.46 5.29 3.13
N LEU A 246 29.32 5.19 3.80
CA LEU A 246 28.02 5.68 3.33
C LEU A 246 27.76 7.16 3.62
N ALA A 247 28.23 7.67 4.75
CA ALA A 247 27.94 9.04 5.20
C ALA A 247 28.24 10.13 4.15
N PRO A 248 29.36 10.08 3.39
CA PRO A 248 29.65 11.10 2.37
C PRO A 248 28.62 11.15 1.23
N ALA A 249 27.98 10.02 0.92
CA ALA A 249 26.96 9.93 -0.14
C ALA A 249 25.56 10.37 0.33
N LEU A 250 25.38 10.58 1.63
CA LEU A 250 24.09 10.86 2.26
C LEU A 250 24.10 12.19 3.06
N PRO A 251 24.43 13.33 2.42
CA PRO A 251 24.45 14.61 3.11
C PRO A 251 23.07 14.97 3.66
N GLY A 252 23.02 15.41 4.91
CA GLY A 252 21.77 15.82 5.57
C GLY A 252 20.84 14.67 5.97
N VAL A 253 21.29 13.41 5.87
CA VAL A 253 20.57 12.23 6.34
C VAL A 253 21.13 11.80 7.70
N THR A 254 20.25 11.60 8.69
CA THR A 254 20.63 10.95 9.94
C THR A 254 20.83 9.46 9.68
N LEU A 255 22.08 9.00 9.62
CA LEU A 255 22.44 7.62 9.30
C LEU A 255 22.76 6.80 10.56
N THR A 256 22.02 5.71 10.74
CA THR A 256 22.26 4.66 11.73
C THR A 256 22.58 3.35 11.02
N VAL A 257 23.56 2.60 11.53
CA VAL A 257 23.95 1.30 10.97
C VAL A 257 24.10 0.33 12.14
N ASP A 258 23.30 -0.73 12.14
CA ASP A 258 23.22 -1.70 13.23
C ASP A 258 23.52 -3.11 12.75
N ALA A 259 24.06 -3.95 13.64
CA ALA A 259 24.16 -5.38 13.40
C ALA A 259 22.82 -6.05 13.71
N VAL A 260 22.31 -6.86 12.77
CA VAL A 260 21.05 -7.60 12.88
C VAL A 260 21.33 -9.10 12.82
N PHE A 261 20.71 -9.83 13.75
CA PHE A 261 20.87 -11.28 13.87
C PHE A 261 19.54 -11.97 13.62
N ALA A 262 19.24 -12.24 12.35
CA ALA A 262 18.12 -13.08 11.98
C ALA A 262 18.44 -14.57 12.26
N ARG A 263 17.51 -15.29 12.90
CA ARG A 263 17.60 -16.74 13.13
C ARG A 263 16.66 -17.48 12.18
N GLY A 264 17.07 -18.66 11.77
CA GLY A 264 16.25 -19.54 10.93
C GLY A 264 17.12 -20.63 10.32
N GLU A 265 16.51 -21.59 9.65
CA GLU A 265 17.28 -22.64 8.96
C GLU A 265 17.53 -22.27 7.50
N ARG A 266 16.52 -21.73 6.84
CA ARG A 266 16.49 -21.42 5.41
C ARG A 266 15.66 -20.16 5.17
N ARG A 267 16.02 -19.35 4.17
CA ARG A 267 15.25 -18.18 3.74
C ARG A 267 15.36 -17.93 2.25
N LEU A 268 14.37 -17.24 1.68
CA LEU A 268 14.41 -16.73 0.31
C LEU A 268 14.79 -15.25 0.34
N ARG A 269 15.66 -14.81 -0.58
CA ARG A 269 15.92 -13.37 -0.75
C ARG A 269 14.93 -12.77 -1.74
N ALA A 270 14.04 -11.90 -1.28
CA ALA A 270 12.97 -11.33 -2.07
C ALA A 270 13.47 -10.59 -3.33
N LEU A 271 14.57 -9.81 -3.21
CA LEU A 271 15.09 -9.00 -4.32
C LEU A 271 16.12 -9.74 -5.19
N ALA A 272 17.10 -10.39 -4.56
CA ALA A 272 18.17 -11.07 -5.30
C ALA A 272 17.73 -12.43 -5.88
N GLY A 273 16.60 -12.97 -5.38
CA GLY A 273 16.27 -14.37 -5.57
C GLY A 273 17.27 -15.30 -4.86
N GLY A 274 17.03 -16.60 -4.98
CA GLY A 274 17.88 -17.62 -4.39
C GLY A 274 17.59 -17.88 -2.91
N VAL A 275 17.90 -19.11 -2.51
CA VAL A 275 17.72 -19.59 -1.14
C VAL A 275 19.04 -19.45 -0.40
N GLU A 276 18.97 -19.05 0.86
CA GLU A 276 20.10 -19.09 1.78
C GLU A 276 19.79 -20.05 2.92
N VAL A 277 20.83 -20.64 3.49
CA VAL A 277 20.75 -21.44 4.71
C VAL A 277 21.63 -20.84 5.78
N GLN A 278 21.21 -20.97 7.03
CA GLN A 278 21.97 -20.49 8.16
C GLN A 278 23.08 -21.46 8.53
N SER A 279 24.30 -20.95 8.70
CA SER A 279 25.42 -21.70 9.25
C SER A 279 26.25 -20.82 10.18
N ALA A 280 26.40 -21.24 11.44
CA ALA A 280 27.09 -20.47 12.48
C ALA A 280 26.64 -18.99 12.59
N GLY A 281 25.36 -18.71 12.35
CA GLY A 281 24.82 -17.34 12.37
C GLY A 281 25.17 -16.49 11.15
N PHE A 282 25.75 -17.07 10.10
CA PHE A 282 25.88 -16.47 8.77
C PHE A 282 24.81 -17.04 7.85
N TRP A 283 24.29 -16.21 6.96
CA TRP A 283 23.45 -16.66 5.86
C TRP A 283 24.34 -16.94 4.65
N LEU A 284 24.30 -18.18 4.19
CA LEU A 284 25.12 -18.68 3.10
C LEU A 284 24.21 -19.08 1.95
N PRO A 285 24.55 -18.78 0.68
CA PRO A 285 23.79 -19.26 -0.45
C PRO A 285 23.58 -20.78 -0.40
N ASP A 286 22.39 -21.22 -0.80
CA ASP A 286 22.06 -22.62 -0.98
C ASP A 286 22.37 -23.06 -2.40
N VAL A 287 23.61 -23.49 -2.58
CA VAL A 287 24.10 -24.03 -3.85
C VAL A 287 23.74 -25.52 -3.90
N PRO A 288 23.04 -26.01 -4.93
CA PRO A 288 22.72 -27.42 -5.06
C PRO A 288 23.97 -28.32 -4.96
N GLY A 289 23.81 -29.49 -4.32
CA GLY A 289 24.81 -30.55 -4.31
C GLY A 289 24.97 -31.19 -5.68
N GLY A 290 26.21 -31.54 -6.05
CA GLY A 290 26.50 -32.25 -7.30
C GLY A 290 27.98 -32.28 -7.65
N PRO A 291 28.38 -33.02 -8.70
CA PRO A 291 29.77 -33.14 -9.16
C PRO A 291 30.40 -31.80 -9.58
N ASP A 292 29.60 -30.75 -9.71
CA ASP A 292 30.04 -29.40 -10.09
C ASP A 292 30.30 -28.47 -8.89
N CYS A 293 30.27 -29.00 -7.65
CA CYS A 293 30.46 -28.16 -6.46
C CYS A 293 31.85 -27.49 -6.44
N ARG A 294 32.90 -28.18 -6.92
CA ARG A 294 34.26 -27.64 -7.04
C ARG A 294 34.29 -26.46 -8.00
N THR A 295 33.67 -26.62 -9.17
CA THR A 295 33.51 -25.54 -10.17
C THR A 295 32.82 -24.33 -9.54
N GLY A 296 31.79 -24.54 -8.72
CA GLY A 296 31.13 -23.48 -7.96
C GLY A 296 32.04 -22.79 -6.95
N ALA A 297 32.87 -23.53 -6.22
CA ALA A 297 33.83 -22.97 -5.26
C ALA A 297 34.94 -22.17 -5.95
N GLU A 298 35.49 -22.68 -7.05
CA GLU A 298 36.48 -21.98 -7.88
C GLU A 298 35.91 -20.69 -8.48
N ALA A 299 34.64 -20.72 -8.93
CA ALA A 299 33.95 -19.54 -9.44
C ALA A 299 33.67 -18.47 -8.36
N ALA A 300 33.46 -18.89 -7.10
CA ALA A 300 33.22 -17.98 -5.97
C ALA A 300 34.50 -17.38 -5.38
N LEU A 301 35.64 -18.06 -5.53
CA LEU A 301 36.93 -17.69 -4.95
C LEU A 301 37.39 -16.26 -5.33
N PRO A 302 37.33 -15.80 -6.60
CA PRO A 302 37.69 -14.42 -6.94
C PRO A 302 36.91 -13.38 -6.14
N GLY A 303 35.63 -13.64 -5.87
CA GLY A 303 34.79 -12.76 -5.05
C GLY A 303 35.24 -12.71 -3.59
N ALA A 304 35.64 -13.85 -3.02
CA ALA A 304 36.19 -13.93 -1.66
C ALA A 304 37.57 -13.26 -1.51
N LEU A 305 38.32 -13.13 -2.61
CA LEU A 305 39.64 -12.52 -2.66
C LEU A 305 39.63 -11.05 -3.10
N SER A 306 38.51 -10.57 -3.65
CA SER A 306 38.39 -9.20 -4.14
C SER A 306 38.30 -8.21 -2.97
N PRO A 307 38.86 -6.99 -3.12
CA PRO A 307 38.62 -5.90 -2.18
C PRO A 307 37.15 -5.48 -2.31
N ALA A 308 36.30 -6.13 -1.54
CA ALA A 308 34.91 -5.73 -1.37
C ALA A 308 34.85 -4.39 -0.62
N PRO A 309 33.70 -3.69 -0.57
CA PRO A 309 33.52 -2.59 0.37
C PRO A 309 34.02 -3.01 1.76
N PRO A 310 34.57 -2.09 2.58
CA PRO A 310 35.14 -2.43 3.87
C PRO A 310 34.20 -3.33 4.69
N GLY A 311 34.59 -4.60 4.87
CA GLY A 311 33.84 -5.58 5.65
C GLY A 311 32.68 -6.28 4.95
N ASP A 312 32.52 -6.23 3.62
CA ASP A 312 31.47 -6.97 2.92
C ASP A 312 31.76 -8.50 2.93
N PRO A 313 30.92 -9.32 3.61
CA PRO A 313 31.15 -10.75 3.73
C PRO A 313 30.63 -11.53 2.52
N ALA A 314 30.02 -10.91 1.51
CA ALA A 314 29.31 -11.61 0.43
C ALA A 314 30.19 -12.60 -0.32
N GLY A 315 31.41 -12.21 -0.70
CA GLY A 315 32.35 -13.10 -1.40
C GLY A 315 32.72 -14.33 -0.56
N VAL A 316 33.02 -14.11 0.73
CA VAL A 316 33.36 -15.20 1.67
C VAL A 316 32.14 -16.08 1.95
N ASN A 317 30.94 -15.51 2.05
CA ASN A 317 29.70 -16.26 2.25
C ASN A 317 29.35 -17.10 1.01
N ALA A 318 29.55 -16.57 -0.20
CA ALA A 318 29.35 -17.31 -1.45
C ALA A 318 30.32 -18.50 -1.54
N LEU A 319 31.61 -18.28 -1.27
CA LEU A 319 32.59 -19.35 -1.23
C LEU A 319 32.23 -20.38 -0.16
N ALA A 320 31.88 -19.96 1.05
CA ALA A 320 31.46 -20.87 2.12
C ALA A 320 30.19 -21.67 1.75
N GLY A 321 29.25 -21.09 1.02
CA GLY A 321 28.05 -21.77 0.52
C GLY A 321 28.38 -22.85 -0.51
N ALA A 322 29.22 -22.54 -1.50
CA ALA A 322 29.68 -23.50 -2.51
C ALA A 322 30.49 -24.64 -1.88
N LEU A 323 31.40 -24.28 -0.97
CA LEU A 323 32.12 -25.21 -0.15
C LEU A 323 31.12 -26.13 0.59
N ARG A 324 30.18 -25.61 1.39
CA ARG A 324 29.22 -26.45 2.15
C ARG A 324 28.58 -27.55 1.30
N SER A 325 28.26 -27.24 0.04
CA SER A 325 27.74 -28.21 -0.93
C SER A 325 28.71 -29.37 -1.21
N CYS A 326 30.01 -29.10 -1.40
CA CYS A 326 31.03 -30.15 -1.56
C CYS A 326 31.17 -31.06 -0.33
N LEU A 327 31.12 -30.50 0.88
CA LEU A 327 31.12 -31.35 2.09
C LEU A 327 29.90 -32.24 2.16
N ALA A 328 28.72 -31.76 1.73
CA ALA A 328 27.53 -32.60 1.67
C ALA A 328 27.69 -33.74 0.65
N ALA A 329 28.41 -33.50 -0.46
CA ALA A 329 28.77 -34.51 -1.44
C ALA A 329 29.90 -35.47 -0.99
N GLY A 330 30.65 -35.11 0.05
CA GLY A 330 31.79 -35.90 0.54
C GLY A 330 33.08 -35.67 -0.28
N GLU A 331 33.15 -34.56 -1.01
CA GLU A 331 34.33 -34.21 -1.81
C GLU A 331 35.37 -33.44 -1.00
N GLU A 332 36.65 -33.68 -1.31
CA GLU A 332 37.77 -32.85 -0.87
C GLU A 332 38.04 -31.74 -1.91
N VAL A 333 38.22 -30.52 -1.41
CA VAL A 333 38.48 -29.34 -2.23
C VAL A 333 39.80 -28.72 -1.81
N VAL A 334 40.68 -28.47 -2.78
CA VAL A 334 41.94 -27.76 -2.57
C VAL A 334 41.90 -26.45 -3.37
N LEU A 335 41.98 -25.31 -2.69
CA LEU A 335 41.92 -23.98 -3.31
C LEU A 335 43.19 -23.19 -3.03
N THR A 336 43.74 -22.48 -4.01
CA THR A 336 44.77 -21.46 -3.74
C THR A 336 44.11 -20.24 -3.08
N SER A 337 44.66 -19.70 -1.99
CA SER A 337 43.96 -18.69 -1.18
C SER A 337 44.85 -17.58 -0.67
N ALA A 338 44.30 -16.40 -0.39
CA ALA A 338 45.02 -15.37 0.35
C ALA A 338 45.14 -15.71 1.86
N PRO A 339 46.18 -15.20 2.55
CA PRO A 339 46.28 -15.28 4.00
C PRO A 339 45.01 -14.76 4.70
N GLY A 340 44.56 -15.45 5.75
CA GLY A 340 43.40 -15.05 6.55
C GLY A 340 42.04 -15.56 6.04
N LEU A 341 41.92 -15.98 4.77
CA LEU A 341 40.68 -16.55 4.24
C LEU A 341 40.27 -17.83 4.99
N ALA A 342 41.24 -18.66 5.37
CA ALA A 342 41.02 -19.87 6.17
C ALA A 342 40.28 -19.57 7.48
N ALA A 343 40.72 -18.53 8.20
CA ALA A 343 40.12 -18.14 9.47
C ALA A 343 38.66 -17.67 9.28
N LEU A 344 38.39 -16.91 8.21
CA LEU A 344 37.04 -16.44 7.89
C LEU A 344 36.10 -17.59 7.49
N LEU A 345 36.59 -18.59 6.76
CA LEU A 345 35.83 -19.78 6.39
C LEU A 345 35.53 -20.67 7.61
N ARG A 346 36.49 -20.85 8.54
CA ARG A 346 36.28 -21.61 9.79
C ARG A 346 35.16 -21.02 10.65
N GLN A 347 34.97 -19.69 10.64
CA GLN A 347 33.87 -19.04 11.36
C GLN A 347 32.48 -19.37 10.78
N ARG A 348 32.40 -19.66 9.48
CA ARG A 348 31.15 -19.91 8.74
C ARG A 348 30.79 -21.38 8.63
N LEU A 349 31.80 -22.25 8.68
CA LEU A 349 31.67 -23.69 8.46
C LEU A 349 32.26 -24.46 9.66
N PRO A 350 31.61 -24.39 10.84
CA PRO A 350 32.10 -25.07 12.03
C PRO A 350 32.11 -26.59 11.82
N GLY A 351 33.22 -27.24 12.17
CA GLY A 351 33.39 -28.69 12.03
C GLY A 351 34.03 -29.14 10.72
N ALA A 352 34.30 -28.23 9.79
CA ALA A 352 35.05 -28.57 8.57
C ALA A 352 36.56 -28.51 8.81
N ALA A 353 37.31 -29.50 8.29
CA ALA A 353 38.76 -29.51 8.37
C ALA A 353 39.34 -28.55 7.32
N ILE A 354 39.64 -27.31 7.72
CA ILE A 354 40.26 -26.28 6.88
C ILE A 354 41.73 -26.15 7.29
N ASN A 355 42.63 -26.72 6.49
CA ASN A 355 44.07 -26.66 6.71
C ASN A 355 44.72 -25.66 5.77
N ASP A 356 45.60 -24.83 6.33
CA ASP A 356 46.58 -24.09 5.53
C ASP A 356 47.61 -25.13 5.07
N GLY A 357 47.58 -25.50 3.79
CA GLY A 357 48.28 -26.64 3.22
C GLY A 357 49.82 -26.55 3.37
N PRO A 358 50.52 -27.70 3.50
CA PRO A 358 51.96 -27.73 3.64
C PRO A 358 52.61 -27.53 2.26
N GLY A 359 53.02 -26.30 1.92
CA GLY A 359 53.58 -26.04 0.58
C GLY A 359 54.41 -24.77 0.47
N GLN A 360 55.70 -24.95 0.25
CA GLN A 360 56.73 -23.95 -0.01
C GLN A 360 56.26 -22.89 -1.03
N GLY A 361 55.89 -21.70 -0.55
CA GLY A 361 55.76 -20.49 -1.37
C GLY A 361 54.38 -20.16 -1.95
N THR A 362 53.37 -21.05 -1.90
CA THR A 362 52.01 -20.71 -2.37
C THR A 362 50.94 -21.17 -1.36
N PRO A 363 50.17 -20.25 -0.74
CA PRO A 363 49.13 -20.62 0.21
C PRO A 363 47.99 -21.40 -0.47
N ALA A 364 47.75 -22.62 -0.01
CA ALA A 364 46.65 -23.48 -0.42
C ALA A 364 45.76 -23.82 0.78
N LEU A 365 44.45 -23.84 0.59
CA LEU A 365 43.45 -24.33 1.52
C LEU A 365 43.08 -25.75 1.13
N VAL A 366 43.35 -26.72 1.99
CA VAL A 366 42.84 -28.09 1.85
C VAL A 366 41.60 -28.21 2.71
N TRP A 367 40.53 -28.76 2.12
CA TRP A 367 39.23 -28.81 2.75
C TRP A 367 38.54 -30.16 2.58
N SER A 368 38.32 -30.86 3.69
CA SER A 368 37.78 -32.22 3.73
C SER A 368 36.75 -32.41 4.85
N ARG A 369 36.00 -33.52 4.81
CA ARG A 369 35.26 -33.99 5.99
C ARG A 369 36.25 -34.33 7.11
N PRO A 370 35.90 -34.08 8.39
CA PRO A 370 36.71 -34.46 9.53
C PRO A 370 36.88 -35.98 9.65
#